data_AF-A0A2U1V8T7-F1
#
_entry.id   AF-A0A2U1V8T7-F1
#
_cell.length_a   1.000
_cell.length_b   1.000
_cell.length_c   1.000
_cell.angle_alpha   90.00
_cell.angle_beta   90.00
_cell.angle_gamma   90.00
#
_symmetry.space_group_name_H-M   'P 1'
#
loop_
_entity.id
_entity.type
_entity.pdbx_description
1 polymer ?
#
loop_
_entity_poly.entity_id
_entity_poly.type
_entity_poly.pdbx_seq_one_letter_code
_entity_poly.pdbx_strand_id
1 'polypeptide(L)'
;MMVTGLSGAGKSSILRVLEDLGFESIDNPPLSVLEEVVREGGTMPIAAGVDARTRGFDSEGLLGLLQRLRESAGIAPQLLYVTAEAPVLLRRFSETRRRHPLAPGGSLGSRVADGIAREEALLGGLRDAADLVIDTTDLPLPDLRRLVERRFRVLDGHGMAVSVMSFAYPRGLPREADLVLDVRFLRNPHYDPLLRPHTGHNAAVAAYIKADAEFGPFWQRMTALLDPLLPRYAAEGKKYLTVALGCTGGKHRSVLLAELLSAHLTAQGWRVDLSHRELDAAGRHAAAANAPSTGQDAPTGAQAPSTYPGREAPPCTA
;
A
#
# COMPACT_ATOMS: atom_id res chain seq x y z
N MET A 1 11.02 11.46 7.05
CA MET A 1 10.70 10.23 6.30
C MET A 1 11.49 10.24 5.01
N MET A 2 12.30 9.21 4.73
CA MET A 2 12.92 9.00 3.43
C MET A 2 12.10 7.95 2.67
N VAL A 3 11.69 8.27 1.44
CA VAL A 3 10.93 7.35 0.57
C VAL A 3 11.81 7.01 -0.63
N THR A 4 12.22 5.75 -0.73
CA THR A 4 13.03 5.22 -1.83
C THR A 4 12.42 3.95 -2.40
N GLY A 5 13.09 3.35 -3.39
CA GLY A 5 12.69 2.09 -4.01
C GLY A 5 12.66 2.14 -5.53
N LEU A 6 12.12 1.11 -6.15
CA LEU A 6 12.18 0.90 -7.60
C LEU A 6 11.37 1.96 -8.35
N SER A 7 11.83 2.32 -9.55
CA SER A 7 11.11 3.24 -10.42
C SER A 7 9.81 2.59 -10.91
N GLY A 8 8.70 3.31 -10.87
CA GLY A 8 7.37 2.75 -11.15
C GLY A 8 6.69 2.06 -9.97
N ALA A 9 7.36 1.91 -8.82
CA ALA A 9 6.77 1.30 -7.62
C ALA A 9 5.76 2.18 -6.87
N GLY A 10 5.58 3.45 -7.27
CA GLY A 10 4.57 4.34 -6.67
C GLY A 10 5.08 5.35 -5.63
N LYS A 11 6.40 5.57 -5.54
CA LYS A 11 7.03 6.59 -4.67
C LYS A 11 6.34 7.96 -4.74
N SER A 12 6.14 8.50 -5.95
CA SER A 12 5.49 9.81 -6.13
C SER A 12 4.05 9.83 -5.61
N SER A 13 3.33 8.72 -5.69
CA SER A 13 1.98 8.61 -5.12
C SER A 13 2.03 8.61 -3.59
N ILE A 14 3.01 7.94 -3.00
CA ILE A 14 3.21 7.91 -1.55
C ILE A 14 3.59 9.29 -1.03
N LEU A 15 4.50 10.01 -1.70
CA LEU A 15 4.88 11.38 -1.31
C LEU A 15 3.69 12.34 -1.31
N ARG A 16 2.80 12.25 -2.31
CA ARG A 16 1.57 13.05 -2.34
C ARG A 16 0.63 12.73 -1.18
N VAL A 17 0.52 11.46 -0.82
CA VAL A 17 -0.31 11.06 0.33
C VAL A 17 0.31 11.52 1.65
N LEU A 18 1.64 11.48 1.77
CA LEU A 18 2.34 12.05 2.93
C LEU A 18 2.14 13.57 3.01
N GLU A 19 2.15 14.26 1.88
CA GLU A 19 1.82 15.70 1.81
C GLU A 19 0.39 15.98 2.29
N ASP A 20 -0.59 15.19 1.84
CA ASP A 20 -1.98 15.25 2.34
C ASP A 20 -2.09 15.00 3.86
N LEU A 21 -1.13 14.25 4.44
CA LEU A 21 -1.04 13.98 5.89
C LEU A 21 -0.26 15.05 6.67
N GLY A 22 0.18 16.14 6.01
CA GLY A 22 0.86 17.26 6.64
C GLY A 22 2.39 17.15 6.68
N PHE A 23 2.98 16.27 5.86
CA PHE A 23 4.43 16.27 5.66
C PHE A 23 4.85 17.35 4.66
N GLU A 24 6.01 17.96 4.90
CA GLU A 24 6.70 18.75 3.90
C GLU A 24 7.41 17.82 2.91
N SER A 25 6.84 17.66 1.72
CA SER A 25 7.32 16.73 0.71
C SER A 25 8.38 17.34 -0.20
N ILE A 26 9.54 16.69 -0.32
CA ILE A 26 10.66 17.10 -1.18
C ILE A 26 10.98 15.97 -2.15
N ASP A 27 10.86 16.18 -3.46
CA ASP A 27 11.14 15.15 -4.47
C ASP A 27 12.54 15.33 -5.08
N ASN A 28 13.36 14.28 -4.97
CA ASN A 28 14.68 14.16 -5.59
C ASN A 28 15.71 15.28 -5.24
N PRO A 29 15.84 15.72 -3.97
CA PRO A 29 16.86 16.71 -3.61
C PRO A 29 18.26 16.09 -3.60
N PRO A 30 19.33 16.82 -3.95
CA PRO A 30 20.70 16.37 -3.66
C PRO A 30 20.86 16.01 -2.18
N LEU A 31 21.57 14.92 -1.87
CA LEU A 31 21.70 14.42 -0.48
C LEU A 31 22.27 15.47 0.48
N SER A 32 23.20 16.32 0.01
CA SER A 32 23.77 17.40 0.80
C SER A 32 22.75 18.48 1.19
N VAL A 33 21.87 18.85 0.25
CA VAL A 33 20.81 19.84 0.49
C VAL A 33 19.77 19.26 1.44
N LEU A 34 19.43 17.98 1.26
CA LEU A 34 18.49 17.30 2.15
C LEU A 34 19.00 17.25 3.60
N GLU A 35 20.29 16.99 3.81
CA GLU A 35 20.89 17.03 5.14
C GLU A 35 20.78 18.41 5.80
N GLU A 36 20.99 19.48 5.03
CA GLU A 36 20.87 20.87 5.48
C GLU A 36 19.43 21.21 5.87
N VAL A 37 18.47 20.95 4.98
CA VAL A 37 17.03 21.22 5.24
C VAL A 37 16.53 20.47 6.47
N VAL A 38 16.93 19.20 6.63
CA VAL A 38 16.52 18.40 7.79
C VAL A 38 17.14 18.92 9.09
N ARG A 39 18.36 19.50 9.04
CA ARG A 39 19.04 20.08 10.21
C ARG A 39 18.55 21.48 10.57
N GLU A 40 18.20 22.30 9.59
CA GLU A 40 17.54 23.59 9.81
C GLU A 40 16.23 23.40 10.58
N GLY A 41 15.54 22.29 10.31
CA GLY A 41 14.32 21.89 10.99
C GLY A 41 13.12 22.71 10.53
N GLY A 42 11.96 22.38 11.08
CA GLY A 42 10.70 23.01 10.70
C GLY A 42 9.57 22.58 11.62
N THR A 43 8.39 23.19 11.45
CA THR A 43 7.19 22.84 12.23
C THR A 43 6.51 21.57 11.72
N MET A 44 6.79 21.14 10.48
CA MET A 44 6.19 19.97 9.84
C MET A 44 7.23 18.85 9.65
N PRO A 45 6.83 17.57 9.73
CA PRO A 45 7.72 16.47 9.42
C PRO A 45 8.06 16.43 7.93
N ILE A 46 9.32 16.19 7.56
CA ILE A 46 9.75 16.15 6.15
C ILE A 46 9.55 14.76 5.55
N ALA A 47 9.05 14.68 4.31
CA ALA A 47 8.99 13.48 3.48
C ALA A 47 9.84 13.66 2.20
N ALA A 48 11.02 13.06 2.16
CA ALA A 48 11.95 13.19 1.03
C ALA A 48 11.94 11.96 0.13
N GLY A 49 11.64 12.16 -1.15
CA GLY A 49 11.78 11.16 -2.21
C GLY A 49 13.23 11.08 -2.68
N VAL A 50 13.85 9.91 -2.56
CA VAL A 50 15.22 9.67 -3.06
C VAL A 50 15.22 8.49 -4.01
N ASP A 51 15.74 8.67 -5.21
CA ASP A 51 15.80 7.62 -6.22
C ASP A 51 17.15 7.61 -6.97
N ALA A 52 17.34 6.64 -7.86
CA ALA A 52 18.60 6.47 -8.59
C ALA A 52 18.99 7.67 -9.50
N ARG A 53 18.10 8.65 -9.70
CA ARG A 53 18.37 9.92 -10.40
C ARG A 53 18.85 11.02 -9.48
N THR A 54 18.77 10.82 -8.17
CA THR A 54 19.20 11.84 -7.22
C THR A 54 20.68 12.15 -7.48
N ARG A 55 21.01 13.43 -7.59
CA ARG A 55 22.38 13.85 -7.92
C ARG A 55 23.30 13.48 -6.74
N GLY A 56 24.36 12.72 -7.03
CA GLY A 56 25.25 12.18 -5.98
C GLY A 56 24.66 10.99 -5.24
N PHE A 57 23.69 10.29 -5.83
CA PHE A 57 23.10 9.10 -5.23
C PHE A 57 24.06 7.91 -5.26
N ASP A 58 24.34 7.40 -4.08
CA ASP A 58 24.74 6.03 -3.82
C ASP A 58 23.94 5.50 -2.63
N SER A 59 23.77 4.17 -2.56
CA SER A 59 23.02 3.55 -1.46
C SER A 59 23.76 3.71 -0.14
N GLU A 60 25.09 3.61 -0.14
CA GLU A 60 25.93 3.76 1.04
C GLU A 60 25.89 5.16 1.66
N GLY A 61 25.91 6.21 0.86
CA GLY A 61 25.84 7.60 1.32
C GLY A 61 24.48 7.98 1.83
N LEU A 62 23.39 7.44 1.27
CA LEU A 62 22.05 7.59 1.85
C LEU A 62 21.96 6.87 3.21
N LEU A 63 22.52 5.67 3.34
CA LEU A 63 22.59 4.96 4.63
C LEU A 63 23.45 5.74 5.66
N GLY A 64 24.59 6.27 5.24
CA GLY A 64 25.44 7.11 6.06
C GLY A 64 24.74 8.40 6.50
N LEU A 65 23.97 9.03 5.61
CA LEU A 65 23.14 10.19 5.94
C LEU A 65 22.08 9.81 7.00
N LEU A 66 21.35 8.71 6.78
CA LEU A 66 20.37 8.22 7.76
C LEU A 66 21.01 7.97 9.13
N GLN A 67 22.21 7.41 9.18
CA GLN A 67 22.93 7.18 10.43
C GLN A 67 23.29 8.50 11.14
N ARG A 68 23.87 9.47 10.41
CA ARG A 68 24.18 10.80 10.98
C ARG A 68 22.93 11.52 11.49
N LEU A 69 21.82 11.40 10.77
CA LEU A 69 20.53 11.97 11.20
C LEU A 69 19.98 11.27 12.44
N ARG A 70 20.18 9.95 12.60
CA ARG A 70 19.79 9.21 13.83
C ARG A 70 20.58 9.66 15.05
N GLU A 71 21.82 10.10 14.87
CA GLU A 71 22.69 10.63 15.94
C GLU A 71 22.33 12.08 16.34
N SER A 72 21.55 12.78 15.51
CA SER A 72 21.16 14.17 15.75
C SER A 72 19.95 14.24 16.69
N ALA A 73 20.07 15.03 17.77
CA ALA A 73 19.01 15.19 18.75
C ALA A 73 17.73 15.77 18.12
N GLY A 74 16.59 15.15 18.39
CA GLY A 74 15.27 15.61 17.90
C GLY A 74 14.89 15.09 16.51
N ILE A 75 15.74 14.31 15.83
CA ILE A 75 15.46 13.77 14.51
C ILE A 75 15.30 12.25 14.60
N ALA A 76 14.14 11.74 14.17
CA ALA A 76 13.86 10.32 14.09
C ALA A 76 13.66 9.89 12.62
N PRO A 77 14.74 9.71 11.85
CA PRO A 77 14.62 9.38 10.44
C PRO A 77 14.08 7.95 10.27
N GLN A 78 13.20 7.77 9.30
CA GLN A 78 12.65 6.48 8.89
C GLN A 78 12.87 6.29 7.40
N LEU A 79 13.26 5.08 7.00
CA LEU A 79 13.46 4.66 5.61
C LEU A 79 12.31 3.76 5.16
N LEU A 80 11.53 4.25 4.20
CA LEU A 80 10.51 3.50 3.49
C LEU A 80 11.03 3.08 2.12
N TYR A 81 11.08 1.76 1.89
CA TYR A 81 11.40 1.17 0.59
C TYR A 81 10.14 0.72 -0.12
N VAL A 82 9.97 1.13 -1.37
CA VAL A 82 8.77 0.85 -2.17
C VAL A 82 9.14 -0.01 -3.36
N THR A 83 8.49 -1.16 -3.52
CA THR A 83 8.81 -2.13 -4.57
C THR A 83 7.57 -2.60 -5.31
N ALA A 84 7.78 -3.31 -6.41
CA ALA A 84 6.82 -4.19 -7.05
C ALA A 84 7.58 -5.22 -7.90
N GLU A 85 6.94 -6.32 -8.27
CA GLU A 85 7.53 -7.31 -9.15
C GLU A 85 7.85 -6.72 -10.53
N ALA A 86 8.96 -7.16 -11.11
CA ALA A 86 9.45 -6.68 -12.40
C ALA A 86 8.39 -6.68 -13.53
N PRO A 87 7.54 -7.72 -13.70
CA PRO A 87 6.47 -7.69 -14.70
C PRO A 87 5.44 -6.57 -14.48
N VAL A 88 5.13 -6.25 -13.22
CA VAL A 88 4.21 -5.15 -12.88
C VAL A 88 4.87 -3.80 -13.13
N LEU A 89 6.14 -3.64 -12.77
CA LEU A 89 6.89 -2.42 -13.06
C LEU A 89 6.99 -2.17 -14.58
N LEU A 90 7.34 -3.18 -15.36
CA LEU A 90 7.40 -3.12 -16.82
C LEU A 90 6.06 -2.66 -17.42
N ARG A 91 4.95 -3.23 -16.94
CA ARG A 91 3.61 -2.83 -17.34
C ARG A 91 3.31 -1.37 -16.99
N ARG A 92 3.63 -0.91 -15.79
CA ARG A 92 3.43 0.49 -15.38
C ARG A 92 4.24 1.47 -16.22
N PHE A 93 5.46 1.09 -16.62
CA PHE A 93 6.29 1.90 -17.52
C PHE A 93 5.72 1.99 -18.94
N SER A 94 5.19 0.88 -19.47
CA SER A 94 4.57 0.87 -20.79
C SER A 94 3.26 1.69 -20.81
N GLU A 95 2.47 1.62 -19.75
CA GLU A 95 1.23 2.40 -19.58
C GLU A 95 1.48 3.90 -19.44
N THR A 96 2.49 4.29 -18.64
CA THR A 96 2.82 5.72 -18.42
C THR A 96 3.67 6.33 -19.52
N ARG A 97 4.20 5.51 -20.45
CA ARG A 97 5.16 5.89 -21.51
C ARG A 97 6.38 6.68 -21.00
N ARG A 98 6.70 6.57 -19.71
CA ARG A 98 7.85 7.26 -19.11
C ARG A 98 9.12 6.48 -19.42
N ARG A 99 10.22 7.20 -19.67
CA ARG A 99 11.54 6.58 -19.87
C ARG A 99 12.09 6.11 -18.52
N HIS A 100 12.74 4.94 -18.52
CA HIS A 100 13.39 4.42 -17.33
C HIS A 100 14.67 5.22 -17.03
N PRO A 101 14.87 5.69 -15.79
CA PRO A 101 16.02 6.51 -15.39
C PRO A 101 17.40 5.97 -15.76
N LEU A 102 17.64 4.69 -15.48
CA LEU A 102 18.93 4.01 -15.75
C LEU A 102 19.04 3.37 -17.16
N ALA A 103 18.13 3.70 -18.08
CA ALA A 103 18.16 3.21 -19.47
C ALA A 103 18.07 4.37 -20.49
N PRO A 104 19.14 5.16 -20.68
CA PRO A 104 19.16 6.24 -21.67
C PRO A 104 19.21 5.67 -23.10
N GLY A 105 18.05 5.61 -23.76
CA GLY A 105 17.87 5.32 -25.20
C GLY A 105 17.52 3.86 -25.54
N GLY A 106 16.73 3.65 -26.60
CA GLY A 106 16.42 2.35 -27.24
C GLY A 106 15.12 1.64 -26.80
N SER A 107 14.61 0.73 -27.65
CA SER A 107 13.25 0.14 -27.65
C SER A 107 12.73 -0.37 -26.29
N LEU A 108 11.42 -0.15 -26.06
CA LEU A 108 10.68 -0.09 -24.78
C LEU A 108 10.67 -1.36 -23.87
N GLY A 109 11.23 -2.49 -24.29
CA GLY A 109 11.06 -3.79 -23.60
C GLY A 109 12.28 -4.24 -22.77
N SER A 110 13.29 -4.78 -23.45
CA SER A 110 14.46 -5.41 -22.79
C SER A 110 15.27 -4.43 -21.93
N ARG A 111 15.40 -3.18 -22.35
CA ARG A 111 16.19 -2.16 -21.63
C ARG A 111 15.53 -1.67 -20.34
N VAL A 112 14.20 -1.72 -20.24
CA VAL A 112 13.50 -1.38 -18.99
C VAL A 112 13.69 -2.50 -17.97
N ALA A 113 13.67 -3.76 -18.41
CA ALA A 113 13.96 -4.91 -17.55
C ALA A 113 15.40 -4.85 -17.01
N ASP A 114 16.38 -4.56 -17.87
CA ASP A 114 17.78 -4.36 -17.46
C ASP A 114 17.92 -3.17 -16.49
N GLY A 115 17.16 -2.10 -16.72
CA GLY A 115 17.11 -0.93 -15.84
C GLY A 115 16.57 -1.27 -14.44
N ILE A 116 15.49 -2.06 -14.37
CA ILE A 116 14.91 -2.53 -13.12
C ILE A 116 15.90 -3.42 -12.37
N ALA A 117 16.54 -4.38 -13.05
CA ALA A 117 17.51 -5.28 -12.42
C ALA A 117 18.73 -4.51 -11.85
N ARG A 118 19.19 -3.46 -12.55
CA ARG A 118 20.25 -2.58 -12.04
C ARG A 118 19.80 -1.76 -10.84
N GLU A 119 18.57 -1.25 -10.84
CA GLU A 119 18.00 -0.56 -9.67
C GLU A 119 17.88 -1.52 -8.47
N GLU A 120 17.42 -2.75 -8.67
CA GLU A 120 17.34 -3.75 -7.60
C GLU A 120 18.71 -4.03 -6.99
N ALA A 121 19.75 -4.19 -7.81
CA ALA A 121 21.11 -4.38 -7.33
C ALA A 121 21.64 -3.14 -6.57
N LEU A 122 21.41 -1.94 -7.11
CA LEU A 122 21.88 -0.69 -6.51
C LEU A 122 21.19 -0.39 -5.17
N LEU A 123 19.89 -0.64 -5.10
CA LEU A 123 19.05 -0.31 -3.96
C LEU A 123 18.90 -1.45 -2.96
N GLY A 124 19.51 -2.62 -3.21
CA GLY A 124 19.42 -3.80 -2.33
C GLY A 124 19.80 -3.49 -0.89
N GLY A 125 20.91 -2.80 -0.65
CA GLY A 125 21.32 -2.39 0.69
C GLY A 125 20.32 -1.46 1.39
N LEU A 126 19.62 -0.60 0.62
CA LEU A 126 18.56 0.26 1.16
C LEU A 126 17.30 -0.53 1.49
N ARG A 127 16.97 -1.56 0.70
CA ARG A 127 15.86 -2.46 0.99
C ARG A 127 16.11 -3.22 2.30
N ASP A 128 17.32 -3.74 2.48
CA ASP A 128 17.67 -4.53 3.66
C ASP A 128 17.71 -3.69 4.94
N ALA A 129 18.10 -2.42 4.83
CA ALA A 129 18.12 -1.46 5.93
C ALA A 129 16.79 -0.70 6.14
N ALA A 130 15.76 -0.99 5.33
CA ALA A 130 14.50 -0.25 5.38
C ALA A 130 13.74 -0.53 6.67
N ASP A 131 13.23 0.53 7.30
CA ASP A 131 12.33 0.42 8.44
C ASP A 131 10.95 -0.14 8.01
N LEU A 132 10.59 0.05 6.74
CA LEU A 132 9.39 -0.49 6.13
C LEU A 132 9.61 -0.80 4.65
N VAL A 133 9.16 -1.97 4.21
CA VAL A 133 9.06 -2.33 2.79
C VAL A 133 7.59 -2.41 2.39
N ILE A 134 7.18 -1.62 1.40
CA ILE A 134 5.84 -1.69 0.79
C ILE A 134 5.98 -2.31 -0.59
N ASP A 135 5.46 -3.52 -0.76
CA ASP A 135 5.29 -4.15 -2.06
C ASP A 135 3.95 -3.74 -2.67
N THR A 136 4.00 -3.01 -3.79
CA THR A 136 2.85 -2.47 -4.50
C THR A 136 2.37 -3.33 -5.65
N THR A 137 2.93 -4.53 -5.85
CA THR A 137 2.61 -5.45 -6.95
C THR A 137 1.10 -5.60 -7.15
N ASP A 138 0.40 -5.89 -6.06
CA ASP A 138 -1.04 -6.17 -6.03
C ASP A 138 -1.85 -5.01 -5.44
N LEU A 139 -1.25 -3.80 -5.33
CA LEU A 139 -1.88 -2.63 -4.71
C LEU A 139 -2.26 -1.58 -5.77
N PRO A 140 -3.56 -1.46 -6.11
CA PRO A 140 -4.08 -0.32 -6.85
C PRO A 140 -3.83 1.00 -6.11
N LEU A 141 -3.77 2.12 -6.84
CA LEU A 141 -3.52 3.45 -6.26
C LEU A 141 -4.43 3.83 -5.08
N PRO A 142 -5.76 3.59 -5.11
CA PRO A 142 -6.61 3.86 -3.96
C PRO A 142 -6.25 3.02 -2.73
N ASP A 143 -5.79 1.78 -2.93
CA ASP A 143 -5.45 0.86 -1.84
C ASP A 143 -4.09 1.22 -1.25
N LEU A 144 -3.14 1.62 -2.10
CA LEU A 144 -1.87 2.21 -1.68
C LEU A 144 -2.09 3.48 -0.86
N ARG A 145 -2.96 4.39 -1.33
CA ARG A 145 -3.32 5.60 -0.60
C ARG A 145 -3.84 5.27 0.80
N ARG A 146 -4.83 4.37 0.91
CA ARG A 146 -5.37 3.98 2.21
C ARG A 146 -4.33 3.30 3.11
N LEU A 147 -3.45 2.48 2.54
CA LEU A 147 -2.36 1.86 3.29
C LEU A 147 -1.43 2.92 3.90
N VAL A 148 -1.02 3.91 3.11
CA VAL A 148 -0.16 5.02 3.58
C VAL A 148 -0.91 5.89 4.59
N GLU A 149 -2.15 6.29 4.30
CA GLU A 149 -2.99 7.08 5.21
C GLU A 149 -3.16 6.40 6.56
N ARG A 150 -3.53 5.12 6.58
CA ARG A 150 -3.69 4.37 7.83
C ARG A 150 -2.38 4.24 8.59
N ARG A 151 -1.28 4.00 7.88
CA ARG A 151 0.01 3.70 8.49
C ARG A 151 0.71 4.92 9.06
N PHE A 152 0.59 6.06 8.38
CA PHE A 152 1.28 7.29 8.74
C PHE A 152 0.34 8.37 9.27
N ARG A 153 -0.94 8.04 9.52
CA ARG A 153 -1.81 8.91 10.30
C ARG A 153 -1.12 9.18 11.63
N VAL A 154 -1.06 10.46 12.01
CA VAL A 154 -0.59 10.86 13.34
C VAL A 154 -1.60 10.32 14.35
N LEU A 155 -1.33 9.11 14.85
CA LEU A 155 -1.98 8.55 16.03
C LEU A 155 -1.05 8.85 17.20
N ASP A 156 -1.58 9.56 18.20
CA ASP A 156 -0.86 9.88 19.43
C ASP A 156 -0.22 8.61 20.02
N GLY A 157 1.05 8.71 20.39
CA GLY A 157 1.80 7.65 21.09
C GLY A 157 3.18 7.37 20.51
N HIS A 158 4.16 7.16 21.39
CA HIS A 158 5.49 6.68 21.04
C HIS A 158 5.49 5.13 21.04
N GLY A 159 6.04 4.49 20.00
CA GLY A 159 6.20 3.03 19.96
C GLY A 159 6.06 2.41 18.56
N MET A 160 6.22 1.09 18.46
CA MET A 160 5.93 0.33 17.24
C MET A 160 4.42 0.40 16.91
N ALA A 161 4.07 0.67 15.66
CA ALA A 161 2.68 0.61 15.20
C ALA A 161 2.33 -0.81 14.73
N VAL A 162 1.16 -1.32 15.11
CA VAL A 162 0.70 -2.67 14.76
C VAL A 162 -0.46 -2.58 13.78
N SER A 163 -0.30 -3.12 12.57
CA SER A 163 -1.41 -3.33 11.64
C SER A 163 -1.97 -4.73 11.86
N VAL A 164 -3.27 -4.83 12.15
CA VAL A 164 -4.00 -6.10 12.15
C VAL A 164 -4.86 -6.16 10.89
N MET A 165 -4.81 -7.27 10.17
CA MET A 165 -5.62 -7.41 8.96
C MET A 165 -6.25 -8.79 8.82
N SER A 166 -7.44 -8.85 8.23
CA SER A 166 -8.04 -10.10 7.79
C SER A 166 -7.87 -10.30 6.28
N PHE A 167 -7.60 -11.53 5.85
CA PHE A 167 -7.47 -11.86 4.43
C PHE A 167 -8.10 -13.21 4.04
N ALA A 168 -8.25 -13.44 2.73
CA ALA A 168 -8.65 -14.71 2.12
C ALA A 168 -7.48 -15.47 1.47
N TYR A 169 -7.22 -16.71 1.87
CA TYR A 169 -6.14 -17.54 1.29
C TYR A 169 -6.16 -17.68 -0.24
N PRO A 170 -7.32 -17.85 -0.92
CA PRO A 170 -7.37 -17.94 -2.38
C PRO A 170 -6.87 -16.70 -3.11
N ARG A 171 -6.76 -15.55 -2.43
CA ARG A 171 -6.19 -14.31 -2.98
C ARG A 171 -4.71 -14.11 -2.61
N GLY A 172 -4.05 -15.17 -2.11
CA GLY A 172 -2.65 -15.11 -1.67
C GLY A 172 -2.47 -14.46 -0.31
N LEU A 173 -1.27 -14.65 0.26
CA LEU A 173 -0.86 -14.00 1.50
C LEU A 173 -0.66 -12.49 1.26
N PRO A 174 -1.03 -11.61 2.21
CA PRO A 174 -0.64 -10.21 2.14
C PRO A 174 0.88 -10.09 2.15
N ARG A 175 1.44 -9.30 1.23
CA ARG A 175 2.90 -9.17 1.07
C ARG A 175 3.54 -8.36 2.18
N GLU A 176 2.74 -7.51 2.81
CA GLU A 176 3.08 -6.67 3.94
C GLU A 176 3.01 -7.39 5.30
N ALA A 177 2.61 -8.67 5.33
CA ALA A 177 2.42 -9.42 6.57
C ALA A 177 3.76 -9.89 7.15
N ASP A 178 4.01 -9.56 8.42
CA ASP A 178 5.13 -10.10 9.19
C ASP A 178 4.76 -11.42 9.87
N LEU A 179 3.54 -11.48 10.40
CA LEU A 179 2.97 -12.67 11.05
C LEU A 179 1.69 -13.07 10.34
N VAL A 180 1.56 -14.35 10.03
CA VAL A 180 0.37 -14.91 9.38
C VAL A 180 -0.21 -16.03 10.25
N LEU A 181 -1.49 -15.92 10.59
CA LEU A 181 -2.21 -16.89 11.42
C LEU A 181 -3.38 -17.49 10.63
N ASP A 182 -3.34 -18.81 10.43
CA ASP A 182 -4.40 -19.56 9.76
C ASP A 182 -5.54 -19.86 10.74
N VAL A 183 -6.75 -19.39 10.44
CA VAL A 183 -7.95 -19.63 11.27
C VAL A 183 -9.00 -20.48 10.54
N ARG A 184 -8.61 -21.20 9.48
CA ARG A 184 -9.52 -22.07 8.69
C ARG A 184 -10.03 -23.30 9.44
N PHE A 185 -9.37 -23.70 10.54
CA PHE A 185 -9.79 -24.83 11.35
C PHE A 185 -11.03 -24.54 12.21
N LEU A 186 -11.28 -23.26 12.54
CA LEU A 186 -12.46 -22.87 13.32
C LEU A 186 -13.76 -23.13 12.54
N ARG A 187 -14.83 -23.40 13.30
CA ARG A 187 -16.18 -23.66 12.81
C ARG A 187 -16.59 -22.70 11.70
N ASN A 188 -16.94 -23.25 10.54
CA ASN A 188 -17.16 -22.48 9.33
C ASN A 188 -18.63 -22.01 9.21
N PRO A 189 -18.94 -20.71 9.28
CA PRO A 189 -20.31 -20.20 9.15
C PRO A 189 -20.86 -20.28 7.72
N HIS A 190 -20.01 -20.56 6.73
CA HIS A 190 -20.42 -20.59 5.32
C HIS A 190 -21.49 -21.65 5.00
N TYR A 191 -21.53 -22.74 5.76
CA TYR A 191 -22.49 -23.82 5.55
C TYR A 191 -23.86 -23.56 6.17
N ASP A 192 -23.99 -22.54 7.02
CA ASP A 192 -25.27 -22.09 7.54
C ASP A 192 -25.85 -21.02 6.59
N PRO A 193 -26.97 -21.28 5.90
CA PRO A 193 -27.56 -20.34 4.96
C PRO A 193 -27.92 -18.98 5.58
N LEU A 194 -28.24 -18.94 6.89
CA LEU A 194 -28.59 -17.73 7.61
C LEU A 194 -27.35 -16.90 7.93
N LEU A 195 -26.20 -17.53 8.19
CA LEU A 195 -24.95 -16.85 8.54
C LEU A 195 -24.09 -16.48 7.32
N ARG A 196 -24.20 -17.26 6.24
CA ARG A 196 -23.46 -17.06 4.98
C ARG A 196 -23.50 -15.61 4.43
N PRO A 197 -24.63 -14.89 4.39
CA PRO A 197 -24.67 -13.52 3.86
C PRO A 197 -23.96 -12.50 4.76
N HIS A 198 -23.82 -12.76 6.06
CA HIS A 198 -23.21 -11.83 7.02
C HIS A 198 -21.68 -11.87 7.03
N THR A 199 -21.05 -10.97 7.79
CA THR A 199 -19.59 -10.89 7.99
C THR A 199 -19.22 -11.23 9.43
N GLY A 200 -17.93 -11.29 9.74
CA GLY A 200 -17.42 -11.46 11.11
C GLY A 200 -17.84 -10.37 12.09
N HIS A 201 -18.36 -9.23 11.61
CA HIS A 201 -18.93 -8.15 12.43
C HIS A 201 -20.30 -8.50 13.01
N ASN A 202 -21.02 -9.45 12.41
CA ASN A 202 -22.36 -9.81 12.85
C ASN A 202 -22.31 -10.67 14.13
N ALA A 203 -23.11 -10.29 15.13
CA ALA A 203 -23.14 -10.97 16.42
C ALA A 203 -23.51 -12.46 16.34
N ALA A 204 -24.40 -12.87 15.42
CA ALA A 204 -24.77 -14.27 15.24
C ALA A 204 -23.61 -15.08 14.62
N VAL A 205 -22.90 -14.51 13.65
CA VAL A 205 -21.67 -15.10 13.11
C VAL A 205 -20.61 -15.24 14.19
N ALA A 206 -20.41 -14.19 15.01
CA ALA A 206 -19.46 -14.21 16.10
C ALA A 206 -19.78 -15.28 17.14
N ALA A 207 -21.05 -15.37 17.59
CA ALA A 207 -21.50 -16.37 18.53
C ALA A 207 -21.33 -17.79 17.98
N TYR A 208 -21.64 -18.02 16.71
CA TYR A 208 -21.48 -19.31 16.05
C TYR A 208 -20.01 -19.78 16.00
N ILE A 209 -19.07 -18.88 15.68
CA ILE A 209 -17.64 -19.20 15.67
C ILE A 209 -17.13 -19.43 17.10
N LYS A 210 -17.53 -18.58 18.07
CA LYS A 210 -17.12 -18.68 19.48
C LYS A 210 -17.65 -19.92 20.19
N ALA A 211 -18.70 -20.55 19.66
CA ALA A 211 -19.23 -21.81 20.17
C ALA A 211 -18.39 -23.04 19.79
N ASP A 212 -17.35 -22.87 18.96
CA ASP A 212 -16.34 -23.91 18.73
C ASP A 212 -15.53 -24.15 20.01
N ALA A 213 -15.39 -25.42 20.42
CA ALA A 213 -14.65 -25.80 21.61
C ALA A 213 -13.17 -25.36 21.54
N GLU A 214 -12.60 -25.30 20.33
CA GLU A 214 -11.21 -24.90 20.12
C GLU A 214 -11.01 -23.38 20.07
N PHE A 215 -12.09 -22.58 19.97
CA PHE A 215 -11.98 -21.12 19.86
C PHE A 215 -11.28 -20.51 21.08
N GLY A 216 -11.76 -20.84 22.28
CA GLY A 216 -11.22 -20.31 23.54
C GLY A 216 -9.74 -20.67 23.76
N PRO A 217 -9.38 -21.97 23.72
CA PRO A 217 -8.00 -22.42 23.85
C PRO A 217 -7.06 -21.81 22.79
N PHE A 218 -7.50 -21.73 21.54
CA PHE A 218 -6.72 -21.11 20.47
C PHE A 218 -6.48 -19.62 20.74
N TRP A 219 -7.55 -18.88 21.04
CA TRP A 219 -7.48 -17.45 21.31
C TRP A 219 -6.49 -17.14 22.43
N GLN A 220 -6.59 -17.88 23.55
CA GLN A 220 -5.68 -17.72 24.69
C GLN A 220 -4.22 -17.99 24.34
N ARG A 221 -3.93 -19.06 23.58
CA ARG A 221 -2.55 -19.39 23.18
C ARG A 221 -1.99 -18.41 22.17
N MET A 222 -2.83 -17.93 21.25
CA MET A 222 -2.45 -16.95 20.24
C MET A 222 -2.06 -15.62 20.91
N THR A 223 -2.87 -15.09 21.83
CA THR A 223 -2.52 -13.86 22.56
C THR A 223 -1.35 -14.10 23.51
N ALA A 224 -1.26 -15.23 24.20
CA ALA A 224 -0.11 -15.56 25.04
C ALA A 224 1.22 -15.68 24.25
N LEU A 225 1.17 -15.94 22.95
CA LEU A 225 2.32 -15.87 22.06
C LEU A 225 2.62 -14.42 21.65
N LEU A 226 1.61 -13.66 21.23
CA LEU A 226 1.79 -12.31 20.68
C LEU A 226 2.18 -11.29 21.76
N ASP A 227 1.53 -11.30 22.91
CA ASP A 227 1.71 -10.32 23.99
C ASP A 227 3.19 -10.14 24.41
N PRO A 228 4.00 -11.20 24.63
CA PRO A 228 5.42 -11.06 24.93
C PRO A 228 6.31 -10.80 23.71
N LEU A 229 5.84 -11.05 22.47
CA LEU A 229 6.61 -10.83 21.25
C LEU A 229 6.62 -9.37 20.81
N LEU A 230 5.47 -8.69 20.89
CA LEU A 230 5.35 -7.30 20.47
C LEU A 230 6.35 -6.34 21.16
N PRO A 231 6.57 -6.37 22.49
CA PRO A 231 7.57 -5.51 23.13
C PRO A 231 9.00 -5.88 22.72
N ARG A 232 9.27 -7.14 22.35
CA ARG A 232 10.59 -7.57 21.86
C ARG A 232 10.87 -7.04 20.47
N TYR A 233 9.90 -7.10 19.56
CA TYR A 233 10.02 -6.46 18.23
C TYR A 233 10.25 -4.96 18.35
N ALA A 234 9.52 -4.29 19.25
CA ALA A 234 9.71 -2.87 19.50
C ALA A 234 11.13 -2.57 20.06
N ALA A 235 11.64 -3.39 20.98
CA ALA A 235 12.98 -3.26 21.55
C ALA A 235 14.09 -3.52 20.52
N GLU A 236 13.86 -4.42 19.55
CA GLU A 236 14.74 -4.66 18.40
C GLU A 236 14.71 -3.50 17.38
N GLY A 237 13.87 -2.48 17.62
CA GLY A 237 13.81 -1.26 16.83
C GLY A 237 12.76 -1.28 15.73
N LYS A 238 11.96 -2.35 15.62
CA LYS A 238 10.91 -2.46 14.61
C LYS A 238 9.87 -1.35 14.78
N LYS A 239 9.62 -0.59 13.71
CA LYS A 239 8.68 0.53 13.72
C LYS A 239 7.25 0.12 13.37
N TYR A 240 7.13 -0.95 12.59
CA TYR A 240 5.87 -1.43 12.05
C TYR A 240 5.80 -2.94 12.11
N LEU A 241 4.67 -3.48 12.58
CA LEU A 241 4.39 -4.92 12.58
C LEU A 241 3.02 -5.17 11.98
N THR A 242 2.91 -6.04 10.98
CA THR A 242 1.65 -6.47 10.40
C THR A 242 1.30 -7.90 10.80
N VAL A 243 0.17 -8.09 11.48
CA VAL A 243 -0.40 -9.39 11.82
C VAL A 243 -1.61 -9.69 10.94
N ALA A 244 -1.50 -10.70 10.08
CA ALA A 244 -2.53 -11.09 9.13
C ALA A 244 -3.23 -12.38 9.55
N LEU A 245 -4.56 -12.33 9.64
CA LEU A 245 -5.40 -13.48 9.97
C LEU A 245 -6.11 -13.99 8.71
N GLY A 246 -5.95 -15.26 8.39
CA GLY A 246 -6.39 -15.86 7.14
C GLY A 246 -7.55 -16.84 7.31
N CYS A 247 -8.61 -16.69 6.51
CA CYS A 247 -9.60 -17.75 6.31
C CYS A 247 -9.84 -17.99 4.82
N THR A 248 -10.73 -18.92 4.45
CA THR A 248 -10.96 -19.23 3.03
C THR A 248 -11.58 -18.06 2.26
N GLY A 249 -12.54 -17.35 2.85
CA GLY A 249 -13.31 -16.32 2.15
C GLY A 249 -13.01 -14.87 2.56
N GLY A 250 -12.16 -14.65 3.58
CA GLY A 250 -11.86 -13.31 4.09
C GLY A 250 -13.07 -12.55 4.67
N LYS A 251 -14.16 -13.26 4.97
CA LYS A 251 -15.47 -12.64 5.29
C LYS A 251 -15.94 -12.84 6.74
N HIS A 252 -15.68 -14.02 7.31
CA HIS A 252 -16.25 -14.43 8.61
C HIS A 252 -15.19 -14.59 9.69
N ARG A 253 -14.47 -15.72 9.67
CA ARG A 253 -13.54 -16.14 10.74
C ARG A 253 -12.37 -15.19 10.89
N SER A 254 -11.68 -14.88 9.80
CA SER A 254 -10.54 -13.96 9.84
C SER A 254 -10.95 -12.54 10.24
N VAL A 255 -12.11 -12.07 9.78
CA VAL A 255 -12.67 -10.75 10.16
C VAL A 255 -12.93 -10.70 11.67
N LEU A 256 -13.63 -11.70 12.22
CA LEU A 256 -13.90 -11.78 13.65
C LEU A 256 -12.61 -11.77 14.49
N LEU A 257 -11.64 -12.61 14.16
CA LEU A 257 -10.42 -12.67 14.97
C LEU A 257 -9.54 -11.44 14.81
N ALA A 258 -9.54 -10.79 13.63
CA ALA A 258 -8.84 -9.52 13.43
C ALA A 258 -9.44 -8.40 14.30
N GLU A 259 -10.78 -8.31 14.38
CA GLU A 259 -11.48 -7.37 15.27
C GLU A 259 -11.13 -7.62 16.74
N LEU A 260 -11.17 -8.88 17.18
CA LEU A 260 -10.84 -9.24 18.56
C LEU A 260 -9.38 -8.94 18.89
N LEU A 261 -8.45 -9.26 17.98
CA LEU A 261 -7.02 -8.99 18.18
C LEU A 261 -6.74 -7.50 18.22
N SER A 262 -7.39 -6.73 17.35
CA SER A 262 -7.27 -5.27 17.36
C SER A 262 -7.70 -4.70 18.72
N ALA A 263 -8.89 -5.07 19.20
CA ALA A 263 -9.40 -4.61 20.49
C ALA A 263 -8.50 -5.04 21.67
N HIS A 264 -7.98 -6.28 21.65
CA HIS A 264 -7.06 -6.79 22.67
C HIS A 264 -5.77 -5.97 22.73
N LEU A 265 -5.14 -5.72 21.58
CA LEU A 265 -3.89 -4.97 21.49
C LEU A 265 -4.09 -3.48 21.83
N THR A 266 -5.21 -2.87 21.42
CA THR A 266 -5.56 -1.51 21.83
C THR A 266 -5.75 -1.40 23.34
N ALA A 267 -6.41 -2.38 23.97
CA ALA A 267 -6.58 -2.41 25.43
C ALA A 267 -5.24 -2.54 26.18
N GLN A 268 -4.21 -3.12 25.55
CA GLN A 268 -2.84 -3.18 26.06
C GLN A 268 -2.02 -1.91 25.78
N GLY A 269 -2.59 -0.90 25.14
CA GLY A 269 -1.93 0.38 24.85
C GLY A 269 -1.14 0.43 23.55
N TRP A 270 -1.24 -0.59 22.69
CA TRP A 270 -0.62 -0.54 21.36
C TRP A 270 -1.37 0.41 20.42
N ARG A 271 -0.63 1.07 19.53
CA ARG A 271 -1.21 1.80 18.40
C ARG A 271 -1.57 0.80 17.32
N VAL A 272 -2.87 0.54 17.14
CA VAL A 272 -3.37 -0.48 16.23
C VAL A 272 -4.15 0.13 15.07
N ASP A 273 -3.83 -0.30 13.86
CA ASP A 273 -4.63 -0.09 12.66
C ASP A 273 -5.31 -1.40 12.25
N LEU A 274 -6.61 -1.37 11.95
CA LEU A 274 -7.37 -2.56 11.53
C LEU A 274 -7.83 -2.43 10.08
N SER A 275 -7.68 -3.49 9.30
CA SER A 275 -8.17 -3.55 7.92
C SER A 275 -8.72 -4.92 7.50
N HIS A 276 -9.62 -4.92 6.51
CA HIS A 276 -10.27 -6.14 6.03
C HIS A 276 -10.15 -6.23 4.51
N ARG A 277 -9.12 -6.91 4.01
CA ARG A 277 -8.73 -6.89 2.58
C ARG A 277 -9.89 -7.17 1.63
N GLU A 278 -10.70 -8.20 1.90
CA GLU A 278 -11.82 -8.56 1.04
C GLU A 278 -13.07 -7.67 1.24
N LEU A 279 -13.34 -7.21 2.46
CA LEU A 279 -14.49 -6.33 2.74
C LEU A 279 -14.26 -4.92 2.18
N ASP A 280 -13.04 -4.40 2.33
CA ASP A 280 -12.61 -3.10 1.79
C ASP A 280 -12.60 -3.09 0.26
N ALA A 281 -12.44 -4.26 -0.37
CA ALA A 281 -12.57 -4.42 -1.81
C ALA A 281 -14.03 -4.54 -2.27
N ALA A 282 -14.87 -5.26 -1.53
CA ALA A 282 -16.29 -5.42 -1.86
C ALA A 282 -17.07 -4.09 -1.74
N GLY A 283 -16.76 -3.25 -0.75
CA GLY A 283 -17.35 -1.91 -0.63
C GLY A 283 -17.12 -1.01 -1.85
N ARG A 284 -16.02 -1.23 -2.58
CA ARG A 284 -15.70 -0.48 -3.82
C ARG A 284 -16.58 -0.87 -4.99
N HIS A 285 -16.86 -2.17 -5.17
CA HIS A 285 -17.76 -2.61 -6.25
C HIS A 285 -19.20 -2.16 -6.01
N ALA A 286 -19.66 -2.14 -4.76
CA ALA A 286 -20.97 -1.60 -4.43
C ALA A 286 -21.06 -0.08 -4.64
N ALA A 287 -20.02 0.68 -4.25
CA ALA A 287 -19.98 2.13 -4.45
C ALA A 287 -19.83 2.54 -5.93
N ALA A 288 -19.03 1.82 -6.71
CA ALA A 288 -18.86 2.08 -8.14
C ALA A 288 -20.10 1.70 -8.97
N ALA A 289 -20.86 0.66 -8.55
CA ALA A 289 -22.12 0.29 -9.19
C ALA A 289 -23.28 1.28 -8.89
N ASN A 290 -23.15 2.09 -7.84
CA ASN A 290 -24.15 3.08 -7.43
C ASN A 290 -23.78 4.53 -7.79
N ALA A 291 -22.69 4.75 -8.54
CA ALA A 291 -22.39 6.08 -9.07
C ALA A 291 -23.43 6.42 -10.16
N PRO A 292 -24.14 7.56 -10.08
CA PRO A 292 -25.09 7.95 -11.11
C PRO A 292 -24.33 8.10 -12.43
N SER A 293 -24.80 7.40 -13.47
CA SER A 293 -24.27 7.55 -14.83
C SER A 293 -24.48 8.99 -15.27
N THR A 294 -23.45 9.82 -15.22
CA THR A 294 -23.44 11.11 -15.90
C THR A 294 -23.27 10.85 -17.40
N GLY A 295 -24.34 10.34 -18.02
CA GLY A 295 -24.55 10.34 -19.45
C GLY A 295 -25.23 11.65 -19.82
N GLN A 296 -24.51 12.47 -20.57
CA GLN A 296 -24.97 13.73 -21.14
C GLN A 296 -26.04 13.46 -22.21
N ASP A 297 -27.30 13.75 -21.91
CA ASP A 297 -28.30 14.02 -22.95
C ASP A 297 -28.10 15.48 -23.41
N ALA A 298 -27.38 15.66 -24.52
CA ALA A 298 -27.36 16.92 -25.26
C ALA A 298 -28.47 16.89 -26.34
N PRO A 299 -29.31 17.93 -26.45
CA PRO A 299 -30.42 17.93 -27.39
C PRO A 299 -29.93 18.18 -28.82
N THR A 300 -30.37 17.33 -29.76
CA THR A 300 -30.15 17.48 -31.20
C THR A 300 -30.91 18.70 -31.74
N GLY A 301 -30.14 19.72 -32.13
CA GLY A 301 -30.61 20.93 -32.79
C GLY A 301 -30.88 20.75 -34.29
N ALA A 302 -31.89 21.50 -34.73
CA ALA A 302 -32.45 21.67 -36.06
C ALA A 302 -31.50 21.65 -37.28
N GLN A 303 -31.98 21.03 -38.36
CA GLN A 303 -31.46 21.16 -39.72
C GLN A 303 -32.13 22.32 -40.47
N ALA A 304 -31.33 23.13 -41.17
CA ALA A 304 -31.74 23.90 -42.35
C ALA A 304 -30.52 24.12 -43.29
N PRO A 305 -30.73 24.29 -44.62
CA PRO A 305 -29.80 23.81 -45.64
C PRO A 305 -28.89 24.91 -46.22
N SER A 306 -27.73 24.53 -46.75
CA SER A 306 -26.89 25.40 -47.57
C SER A 306 -26.53 24.73 -48.89
N THR A 307 -26.95 25.41 -49.95
CA THR A 307 -26.73 25.19 -51.39
C THR A 307 -25.26 25.33 -51.80
N TYR A 308 -24.81 24.52 -52.76
CA TYR A 308 -23.64 24.79 -53.61
C TYR A 308 -23.97 24.46 -55.08
N PRO A 309 -23.58 25.29 -56.06
CA PRO A 309 -23.89 25.08 -57.48
C PRO A 309 -22.76 24.38 -58.25
N GLY A 310 -23.16 23.48 -59.16
CA GLY A 310 -22.70 23.38 -60.55
C GLY A 310 -21.24 23.04 -60.88
N ARG A 311 -21.03 21.85 -61.45
CA ARG A 311 -20.23 21.64 -62.68
C ARG A 311 -20.54 20.28 -63.34
N GLU A 312 -20.94 20.35 -64.61
CA GLU A 312 -21.21 19.26 -65.58
C GLU A 312 -19.92 18.50 -65.96
N ALA A 313 -19.90 17.16 -65.92
CA ALA A 313 -20.05 16.16 -67.01
C ALA A 313 -18.73 15.84 -67.79
N PRO A 314 -18.56 14.72 -68.56
CA PRO A 314 -19.50 13.64 -68.93
C PRO A 314 -18.83 12.20 -68.86
N PRO A 315 -19.21 11.16 -69.66
CA PRO A 315 -19.76 9.90 -69.13
C PRO A 315 -18.96 8.61 -69.45
N CYS A 316 -19.49 7.48 -68.99
CA CYS A 316 -19.01 6.11 -69.19
C CYS A 316 -18.77 5.70 -70.66
N THR A 317 -17.78 4.84 -70.87
CA THR A 317 -17.77 3.79 -71.91
C THR A 317 -17.16 2.50 -71.35
N ALA A 318 -17.60 1.40 -71.98
CA ALA A 318 -17.36 -0.03 -71.73
C ALA A 318 -15.94 -0.47 -71.33
#